data_AF-F5Y8E9-F1
#
_entry.id   AF-F5Y8E9-F1
#
_cell.length_a   1.000
_cell.length_b   1.000
_cell.length_c   1.000
_cell.angle_alpha   90.00
_cell.angle_beta   90.00
_cell.angle_gamma   90.00
#
_symmetry.space_group_name_H-M   'P 1'
#
loop_
_entity.id
_entity.type
_entity.pdbx_description
1 polymer ?
#
loop_
_entity_poly.entity_id
_entity_poly.type
_entity_poly.pdbx_seq_one_letter_code
_entity_poly.pdbx_strand_id
1 'polypeptide(L)'
;MGKGAGIKKIAVILAFAAVAGLVSACGGGNPSPRAEQKIDSYYIVGSKENRETLRNLFLLLSDENPGGEEQFAVAREIANNFMRQKEYAKLINFLTARIGQYPDDHYNTYYLFMTAFAYMQEEAYPAAALYFDLIIKNYPDLTILGESVHLACLNQLITLVDRSEQKVWYYEELISRFADRIDLGAAYFMLAQAYEEIGEWNSAIKAYTQYLPFMGSNVPGFPNADTYAKQLVDFNNSSKNWSFDSLNSLINTIKTALDAGSPNRLEQYRAKVNFFARTWEQEATDDSGMSDFNLSDFMRMSRIRYNADLDAGSNANEAYLRTWGWSQYISTWYLYFRKIYFPSDPEIHGRWEWAGIYYGEKF
;
A
#
# COMPACT_ATOMS: atom_id res chain seq x y z
N MET A 1 -4.73 -13.62 6.62
CA MET A 1 -3.86 -14.80 6.39
C MET A 1 -3.46 -14.78 4.93
N GLY A 2 -2.15 -14.61 4.63
CA GLY A 2 -1.67 -14.35 3.26
C GLY A 2 -0.28 -13.69 3.18
N LYS A 3 0.38 -13.44 4.32
CA LYS A 3 1.74 -12.89 4.38
C LYS A 3 2.74 -13.98 3.97
N GLY A 4 3.32 -13.87 2.76
CA GLY A 4 4.49 -14.67 2.36
C GLY A 4 4.33 -15.67 1.22
N ALA A 5 3.25 -15.65 0.42
CA ALA A 5 3.11 -16.60 -0.70
C ALA A 5 4.18 -16.43 -1.81
N GLY A 6 4.53 -15.18 -2.16
CA GLY A 6 5.57 -14.90 -3.16
C GLY A 6 6.99 -15.23 -2.67
N ILE A 7 7.28 -14.92 -1.41
CA ILE A 7 8.57 -15.23 -0.78
C ILE A 7 8.71 -16.73 -0.56
N LYS A 8 7.66 -17.42 -0.09
CA LYS A 8 7.70 -18.88 0.01
C LYS A 8 7.97 -19.48 -1.35
N LYS A 9 7.42 -18.96 -2.45
CA LYS A 9 7.82 -19.41 -3.78
C LYS A 9 9.30 -19.17 -4.05
N ILE A 10 9.82 -17.94 -3.97
CA ILE A 10 11.24 -17.67 -4.30
C ILE A 10 12.22 -18.35 -3.32
N ALA A 11 11.92 -18.40 -2.03
CA ALA A 11 12.75 -19.04 -1.01
C ALA A 11 12.66 -20.56 -0.98
N VAL A 12 11.47 -21.15 -1.24
CA VAL A 12 11.35 -22.59 -1.49
C VAL A 12 12.08 -22.92 -2.78
N ILE A 13 11.93 -22.11 -3.83
CA ILE A 13 12.60 -22.34 -5.11
C ILE A 13 14.14 -22.21 -4.99
N LEU A 14 14.64 -21.21 -4.25
CA LEU A 14 16.07 -21.06 -3.93
C LEU A 14 16.59 -22.21 -3.04
N ALA A 15 15.74 -22.80 -2.20
CA ALA A 15 16.05 -24.00 -1.45
C ALA A 15 15.99 -25.31 -2.28
N PHE A 16 15.30 -25.31 -3.44
CA PHE A 16 15.03 -26.49 -4.26
C PHE A 16 15.79 -26.55 -5.60
N ALA A 17 16.57 -25.53 -5.98
CA ALA A 17 17.40 -25.57 -7.18
C ALA A 17 18.69 -26.39 -6.96
N ALA A 18 18.53 -27.70 -6.71
CA ALA A 18 19.61 -28.67 -6.84
C ALA A 18 19.73 -29.07 -8.32
N VAL A 19 20.68 -28.48 -9.05
CA VAL A 19 21.17 -29.10 -10.27
C VAL A 19 22.29 -30.05 -9.87
N ALA A 20 21.93 -31.32 -9.71
CA ALA A 20 22.89 -32.41 -9.74
C ALA A 20 23.48 -32.47 -11.17
N GLY A 21 24.75 -32.11 -11.31
CA GLY A 21 25.43 -32.13 -12.59
C GLY A 21 26.87 -31.65 -12.50
N LEU A 22 27.72 -32.37 -11.77
CA LEU A 22 29.16 -32.29 -11.97
C LEU A 22 29.67 -33.69 -12.34
N VAL A 23 29.79 -33.90 -13.65
CA VAL A 23 30.59 -34.98 -14.22
C VAL A 23 32.04 -34.48 -14.31
N SER A 24 32.95 -35.33 -13.84
CA SER A 24 34.38 -35.12 -13.66
C SER A 24 35.17 -34.56 -14.85
N ALA A 25 36.23 -33.83 -14.54
CA ALA A 25 37.48 -33.87 -15.31
C ALA A 25 38.68 -33.95 -14.35
N CYS A 26 39.25 -35.14 -14.20
CA CYS A 26 40.55 -35.32 -13.55
C CYS A 26 41.64 -34.75 -14.47
N GLY A 27 42.19 -33.59 -14.12
CA GLY A 27 43.43 -33.07 -14.68
C GLY A 27 44.54 -33.17 -13.64
N GLY A 28 45.44 -34.15 -13.81
CA GLY A 28 46.62 -34.30 -12.96
C GLY A 28 47.61 -33.14 -13.17
N GLY A 29 47.69 -32.24 -12.18
CA GLY A 29 48.75 -31.25 -12.04
C GLY A 29 49.29 -31.32 -10.62
N ASN A 30 50.60 -31.44 -10.47
CA ASN A 30 51.30 -31.49 -9.18
C ASN A 30 50.85 -30.37 -8.22
N PRO A 31 50.59 -30.65 -6.93
CA PRO A 31 50.32 -29.61 -5.96
C PRO A 31 51.62 -28.84 -5.67
N SER A 32 51.68 -27.60 -6.16
CA SER A 32 52.54 -26.56 -5.59
C SER A 32 52.16 -26.34 -4.12
N PRO A 33 53.09 -26.06 -3.19
CA PRO A 33 52.78 -25.87 -1.78
C PRO A 33 52.04 -24.54 -1.58
N ARG A 34 50.72 -24.55 -1.84
CA ARG A 34 49.79 -23.47 -1.47
C ARG A 34 49.72 -23.42 0.05
N ALA A 35 49.87 -22.22 0.60
CA ALA A 35 49.65 -21.93 2.01
C ALA A 35 48.35 -22.59 2.47
N GLU A 36 48.40 -23.41 3.53
CA GLU A 36 47.20 -23.96 4.18
C GLU A 36 46.34 -22.79 4.67
N GLN A 37 45.40 -22.34 3.83
CA GLN A 37 44.38 -21.41 4.23
C GLN A 37 43.48 -22.17 5.21
N LYS A 38 43.71 -21.93 6.50
CA LYS A 38 43.00 -22.59 7.59
C LYS A 38 41.52 -22.26 7.49
N ILE A 39 40.73 -23.20 6.99
CA ILE A 39 39.27 -23.09 6.92
C ILE A 39 38.76 -22.82 8.34
N ASP A 40 38.04 -21.72 8.53
CA ASP A 40 37.52 -21.37 9.84
C ASP A 40 36.49 -22.41 10.29
N SER A 41 36.80 -23.06 11.42
CA SER A 41 35.94 -24.08 12.03
C SER A 41 34.53 -23.56 12.38
N TYR A 42 34.37 -22.24 12.52
CA TYR A 42 33.07 -21.58 12.73
C TYR A 42 32.04 -21.97 11.65
N TYR A 43 32.48 -22.13 10.40
CA TYR A 43 31.60 -22.41 9.27
C TYR A 43 31.30 -23.90 9.04
N ILE A 44 31.97 -24.82 9.75
CA ILE A 44 31.86 -26.26 9.51
C ILE A 44 30.82 -26.88 10.44
N VAL A 45 29.58 -27.00 9.98
CA VAL A 45 28.41 -27.40 10.80
C VAL A 45 27.62 -28.58 10.22
N GLY A 46 26.83 -29.20 11.09
CA GLY A 46 25.90 -30.28 10.72
C GLY A 46 26.42 -31.69 10.93
N SER A 47 25.82 -32.62 10.19
CA SER A 47 26.21 -34.04 10.14
C SER A 47 27.68 -34.19 9.69
N LYS A 48 28.25 -35.39 9.87
CA LYS A 48 29.61 -35.68 9.37
C LYS A 48 29.73 -35.39 7.87
N GLU A 49 28.75 -35.82 7.08
CA GLU A 49 28.68 -35.59 5.64
C GLU A 49 28.59 -34.09 5.29
N ASN A 50 27.74 -33.31 6.00
CA ASN A 50 27.64 -31.86 5.79
C ASN A 50 28.96 -31.16 6.08
N ARG A 51 29.65 -31.56 7.15
CA ARG A 51 30.95 -31.00 7.54
C ARG A 51 32.03 -31.32 6.51
N GLU A 52 32.06 -32.53 5.96
CA GLU A 52 32.97 -32.91 4.87
C GLU A 52 32.67 -32.12 3.59
N THR A 53 31.38 -32.00 3.25
CA THR A 53 30.93 -31.21 2.10
C THR A 53 31.34 -29.75 2.21
N LEU A 54 31.08 -29.11 3.35
CA LEU A 54 31.43 -27.71 3.58
C LEU A 54 32.95 -27.49 3.49
N ARG A 55 33.76 -28.39 4.06
CA ARG A 55 35.23 -28.30 3.92
C ARG A 55 35.66 -28.33 2.46
N ASN A 56 35.12 -29.27 1.67
CA ASN A 56 35.44 -29.37 0.25
C ASN A 56 35.02 -28.12 -0.52
N LEU A 57 33.83 -27.57 -0.22
CA LEU A 57 33.34 -26.35 -0.85
C LEU A 57 34.20 -25.13 -0.49
N PHE A 58 34.63 -24.98 0.76
CA PHE A 58 35.51 -23.87 1.15
C PHE A 58 36.90 -23.97 0.52
N LEU A 59 37.46 -25.18 0.39
CA LEU A 59 38.72 -25.39 -0.35
C LEU A 59 38.57 -25.03 -1.83
N LEU A 60 37.48 -25.49 -2.47
CA LEU A 60 37.21 -25.14 -3.85
C LEU A 60 37.03 -23.63 -4.01
N LEU A 61 36.30 -22.98 -3.10
CA LEU A 61 36.09 -21.53 -3.13
C LEU A 61 37.40 -20.74 -3.05
N SER A 62 38.39 -21.23 -2.29
CA SER A 62 39.72 -20.59 -2.19
C SER A 62 40.59 -20.78 -3.43
N ASP A 63 40.30 -21.79 -4.24
CA ASP A 63 41.06 -22.10 -5.45
C ASP A 63 40.53 -21.36 -6.69
N GLU A 64 39.26 -20.93 -6.68
CA GLU A 64 38.59 -20.23 -7.78
C GLU A 64 38.92 -18.72 -7.86
N ASN A 65 38.86 -18.18 -9.08
CA ASN A 65 39.10 -16.75 -9.31
C ASN A 65 37.97 -15.87 -8.73
N PRO A 66 38.30 -14.80 -7.99
CA PRO A 66 37.31 -13.84 -7.50
C PRO A 66 36.37 -13.28 -8.57
N GLY A 67 35.07 -13.29 -8.27
CA GLY A 67 34.02 -12.70 -9.12
C GLY A 67 33.66 -13.52 -10.38
N GLY A 68 34.19 -14.74 -10.53
CA GLY A 68 33.85 -15.65 -11.63
C GLY A 68 32.57 -16.47 -11.40
N GLU A 69 32.03 -17.04 -12.46
CA GLU A 69 30.82 -17.89 -12.42
C GLU A 69 31.03 -19.15 -11.56
N GLU A 70 32.21 -19.76 -11.66
CA GLU A 70 32.60 -20.93 -10.86
C GLU A 70 32.63 -20.58 -9.38
N GLN A 71 33.23 -19.44 -9.03
CA GLN A 71 33.27 -18.96 -7.66
C GLN A 71 31.87 -18.66 -7.12
N PHE A 72 31.00 -18.06 -7.95
CA PHE A 72 29.61 -17.84 -7.61
C PHE A 72 28.87 -19.15 -7.33
N ALA A 73 29.03 -20.16 -8.19
CA ALA A 73 28.39 -21.46 -8.02
C ALA A 73 28.78 -22.14 -6.70
N VAL A 74 30.06 -22.07 -6.33
CA VAL A 74 30.56 -22.63 -5.07
C VAL A 74 30.04 -21.84 -3.86
N ALA A 75 30.10 -20.51 -3.91
CA ALA A 75 29.57 -19.66 -2.84
C ALA A 75 28.06 -19.86 -2.65
N ARG A 76 27.33 -20.03 -3.75
CA ARG A 76 25.90 -20.35 -3.75
C ARG A 76 25.63 -21.68 -3.06
N GLU A 77 26.42 -22.72 -3.32
CA GLU A 77 26.20 -24.01 -2.65
C GLU A 77 26.56 -23.99 -1.16
N ILE A 78 27.56 -23.21 -0.76
CA ILE A 78 27.82 -22.96 0.67
C ILE A 78 26.60 -22.27 1.30
N ALA A 79 26.07 -21.22 0.66
CA ALA A 79 24.90 -20.50 1.13
C ALA A 79 23.66 -21.40 1.26
N ASN A 80 23.39 -22.22 0.23
CA ASN A 80 22.31 -23.20 0.23
C ASN A 80 22.48 -24.25 1.33
N ASN A 81 23.73 -24.66 1.62
CA ASN A 81 24.01 -25.57 2.70
C ASN A 81 23.63 -24.96 4.06
N PHE A 82 24.02 -23.71 4.34
CA PHE A 82 23.60 -23.02 5.56
C PHE A 82 22.08 -22.84 5.64
N MET A 83 21.42 -22.49 4.52
CA MET A 83 19.96 -22.39 4.45
C MET A 83 19.24 -23.68 4.81
N ARG A 84 19.66 -24.82 4.23
CA ARG A 84 19.08 -26.14 4.52
C ARG A 84 19.24 -26.53 5.99
N GLN A 85 20.35 -26.10 6.60
CA GLN A 85 20.65 -26.33 8.01
C GLN A 85 20.02 -25.28 8.94
N LYS A 86 19.38 -24.24 8.39
CA LYS A 86 18.85 -23.07 9.14
C LYS A 86 19.92 -22.34 9.95
N GLU A 87 21.15 -22.35 9.46
CA GLU A 87 22.31 -21.70 10.08
C GLU A 87 22.42 -20.24 9.58
N TYR A 88 21.37 -19.46 9.80
CA TYR A 88 21.22 -18.13 9.18
C TYR A 88 22.27 -17.13 9.65
N ALA A 89 22.68 -17.17 10.93
CA ALA A 89 23.78 -16.33 11.42
C ALA A 89 25.10 -16.59 10.67
N LYS A 90 25.41 -17.85 10.36
CA LYS A 90 26.61 -18.22 9.60
C LYS A 90 26.49 -17.81 8.13
N LEU A 91 25.31 -17.97 7.55
CA LEU A 91 25.00 -17.49 6.21
C LEU A 91 25.21 -15.99 6.08
N ILE A 92 24.65 -15.20 7.00
CA ILE A 92 24.80 -13.74 7.05
C ILE A 92 26.28 -13.37 7.14
N ASN A 93 27.02 -13.95 8.09
CA ASN A 93 28.45 -13.65 8.26
C ASN A 93 29.27 -14.01 7.01
N PHE A 94 29.00 -15.17 6.40
CA PHE A 94 29.67 -15.61 5.18
C PHE A 94 29.42 -14.66 4.01
N LEU A 95 28.16 -14.31 3.74
CA LEU A 95 27.78 -13.50 2.59
C LEU A 95 28.19 -12.03 2.76
N THR A 96 28.01 -11.45 3.95
CA THR A 96 28.40 -10.05 4.22
C THR A 96 29.92 -9.87 4.17
N ALA A 97 30.70 -10.82 4.69
CA ALA A 97 32.16 -10.79 4.55
C ALA A 97 32.58 -10.83 3.07
N ARG A 98 31.89 -11.63 2.26
CA ARG A 98 32.17 -11.75 0.82
C ARG A 98 31.84 -10.46 0.05
N ILE A 99 30.68 -9.86 0.31
CA ILE A 99 30.30 -8.57 -0.28
C ILE A 99 31.32 -7.49 0.09
N GLY A 100 31.79 -7.47 1.34
CA GLY A 100 32.82 -6.51 1.77
C GLY A 100 34.20 -6.74 1.15
N GLN A 101 34.55 -7.99 0.83
CA GLN A 101 35.82 -8.33 0.17
C GLN A 101 35.79 -8.05 -1.34
N TYR A 102 34.62 -8.23 -1.98
CA TYR A 102 34.44 -8.09 -3.43
C TYR A 102 33.26 -7.17 -3.74
N PRO A 103 33.39 -5.85 -3.51
CA PRO A 103 32.27 -4.90 -3.68
C PRO A 103 31.77 -4.79 -5.12
N ASP A 104 32.64 -5.03 -6.11
CA ASP A 104 32.34 -4.95 -7.54
C ASP A 104 31.83 -6.27 -8.14
N ASP A 105 31.62 -7.31 -7.31
CA ASP A 105 31.09 -8.60 -7.76
C ASP A 105 29.66 -8.43 -8.30
N HIS A 106 29.47 -8.78 -9.58
CA HIS A 106 28.17 -8.69 -10.27
C HIS A 106 27.09 -9.61 -9.69
N TYR A 107 27.45 -10.56 -8.83
CA TYR A 107 26.52 -11.40 -8.09
C TYR A 107 26.14 -10.86 -6.71
N ASN A 108 26.62 -9.67 -6.32
CA ASN A 108 26.30 -9.07 -5.02
C ASN A 108 24.79 -8.89 -4.79
N THR A 109 24.00 -8.60 -5.82
CA THR A 109 22.53 -8.57 -5.74
C THR A 109 21.98 -9.88 -5.17
N TYR A 110 22.51 -11.04 -5.59
CA TYR A 110 22.11 -12.35 -5.08
C TYR A 110 22.51 -12.54 -3.62
N TYR A 111 23.76 -12.22 -3.26
CA TYR A 111 24.26 -12.38 -1.89
C TYR A 111 23.51 -11.49 -0.90
N LEU A 112 23.24 -10.25 -1.27
CA LEU A 112 22.44 -9.33 -0.47
C LEU A 112 21.01 -9.83 -0.31
N PHE A 113 20.40 -10.34 -1.38
CA PHE A 113 19.04 -10.87 -1.33
C PHE A 113 18.94 -12.08 -0.39
N MET A 114 19.90 -13.01 -0.45
CA MET A 114 20.00 -14.14 0.48
C MET A 114 20.24 -13.69 1.92
N THR A 115 21.05 -12.64 2.12
CA THR A 115 21.29 -12.05 3.45
C THR A 115 20.01 -11.43 4.02
N ALA A 116 19.28 -10.65 3.23
CA ALA A 116 17.99 -10.08 3.63
C ALA A 116 16.98 -11.17 4.00
N PHE A 117 16.94 -12.25 3.22
CA PHE A 117 16.08 -13.40 3.52
C PHE A 117 16.50 -14.12 4.81
N ALA A 118 17.80 -14.27 5.06
CA ALA A 118 18.30 -14.85 6.30
C ALA A 118 17.85 -14.02 7.52
N TYR A 119 17.93 -12.69 7.45
CA TYR A 119 17.38 -11.81 8.49
C TYR A 119 15.86 -11.94 8.65
N MET A 120 15.10 -12.17 7.56
CA MET A 120 13.67 -12.47 7.68
C MET A 120 13.41 -13.76 8.46
N GLN A 121 14.25 -14.78 8.29
CA GLN A 121 14.11 -16.05 9.01
C GLN A 121 14.48 -15.94 10.50
N GLU A 122 15.40 -15.04 10.83
CA GLU A 122 15.75 -14.67 12.21
C GLU A 122 14.76 -13.65 12.82
N GLU A 123 13.66 -13.33 12.12
CA GLU A 123 12.66 -12.31 12.53
C GLU A 123 13.24 -10.91 12.74
N ALA A 124 14.45 -10.65 12.24
CA ALA A 124 15.14 -9.38 12.29
C ALA A 124 14.68 -8.45 11.15
N TYR A 125 13.39 -8.15 11.12
CA TYR A 125 12.72 -7.41 10.04
C TYR A 125 13.35 -6.04 9.72
N PRO A 126 13.76 -5.21 10.70
CA PRO A 126 14.42 -3.94 10.39
C PRO A 126 15.74 -4.13 9.63
N ALA A 127 16.52 -5.15 9.97
CA ALA A 127 17.75 -5.47 9.26
C ALA A 127 17.44 -5.97 7.85
N ALA A 128 16.48 -6.89 7.69
CA ALA A 128 16.06 -7.36 6.37
C ALA A 128 15.63 -6.20 5.44
N ALA A 129 14.84 -5.26 5.95
CA ALA A 129 14.40 -4.09 5.21
C ALA A 129 15.59 -3.23 4.72
N LEU A 130 16.62 -3.02 5.55
CA LEU A 130 17.83 -2.30 5.13
C LEU A 130 18.54 -2.97 3.95
N TYR A 131 18.64 -4.30 3.95
CA TYR A 131 19.26 -5.02 2.84
C TYR A 131 18.40 -5.00 1.57
N PHE A 132 17.07 -5.15 1.69
CA PHE A 132 16.18 -5.00 0.53
C PHE A 132 16.26 -3.60 -0.08
N ASP A 133 16.29 -2.56 0.74
CA ASP A 133 16.41 -1.17 0.29
C ASP A 133 17.78 -0.89 -0.35
N LEU A 134 18.85 -1.46 0.22
CA LEU A 134 20.21 -1.37 -0.33
C LEU A 134 20.28 -1.96 -1.74
N ILE A 135 19.67 -3.12 -1.96
CA ILE A 135 19.62 -3.80 -3.27
C ILE A 135 19.00 -2.89 -4.31
N ILE A 136 17.76 -2.43 -4.07
CA ILE A 136 17.00 -1.70 -5.09
C ILE A 136 17.61 -0.35 -5.46
N LYS A 137 18.34 0.28 -4.52
CA LYS A 137 18.96 1.60 -4.73
C LYS A 137 20.35 1.55 -5.36
N ASN A 138 21.14 0.52 -5.07
CA ASN A 138 22.58 0.54 -5.38
C ASN A 138 23.04 -0.60 -6.29
N TYR A 139 22.22 -1.62 -6.50
CA TYR A 139 22.60 -2.79 -7.27
C TYR A 139 21.69 -2.96 -8.49
N PRO A 140 22.22 -3.50 -9.61
CA PRO A 140 21.42 -3.82 -10.77
C PRO A 140 20.47 -4.97 -10.46
N ASP A 141 19.31 -4.95 -11.13
CA ASP A 141 18.34 -6.01 -10.99
C ASP A 141 18.85 -7.33 -11.57
N LEU A 142 18.49 -8.41 -10.90
CA LEU A 142 18.85 -9.77 -11.27
C LEU A 142 17.56 -10.58 -11.43
N THR A 143 17.49 -11.38 -12.48
CA THR A 143 16.42 -12.36 -12.63
C THR A 143 16.86 -13.72 -12.12
N ILE A 144 16.13 -14.26 -11.15
CA ILE A 144 16.33 -15.61 -10.65
C ILE A 144 15.10 -16.42 -11.03
N LEU A 145 15.29 -17.41 -11.92
CA LEU A 145 14.22 -18.33 -12.35
C LEU A 145 12.98 -17.62 -12.90
N GLY A 146 13.20 -16.55 -13.65
CA GLY A 146 12.15 -15.74 -14.28
C GLY A 146 11.57 -14.63 -13.39
N GLU A 147 11.97 -14.57 -12.11
CA GLU A 147 11.52 -13.57 -11.15
C GLU A 147 12.57 -12.48 -10.92
N SER A 148 12.14 -11.22 -10.95
CA SER A 148 12.99 -10.06 -10.64
C SER A 148 13.25 -9.98 -9.13
N VAL A 149 14.53 -9.84 -8.76
CA VAL A 149 14.93 -9.60 -7.37
C VAL A 149 14.42 -8.25 -6.89
N HIS A 150 14.45 -7.20 -7.72
CA HIS A 150 13.92 -5.90 -7.34
C HIS A 150 12.42 -5.94 -7.06
N LEU A 151 11.65 -6.62 -7.91
CA LEU A 151 10.21 -6.82 -7.68
C LEU A 151 9.97 -7.55 -6.35
N ALA A 152 10.75 -8.58 -6.04
CA ALA A 152 10.65 -9.29 -4.76
C ALA A 152 10.98 -8.36 -3.57
N CYS A 153 12.04 -7.56 -3.68
CA CYS A 153 12.46 -6.60 -2.65
C CYS A 153 11.39 -5.53 -2.39
N LEU A 154 10.85 -4.90 -3.43
CA LEU A 154 9.81 -3.87 -3.31
C LEU A 154 8.57 -4.41 -2.59
N ASN A 155 8.11 -5.60 -2.97
CA ASN A 155 6.98 -6.26 -2.30
C ASN A 155 7.25 -6.54 -0.81
N GLN A 156 8.50 -6.84 -0.44
CA GLN A 156 8.89 -6.97 0.97
C GLN A 156 8.87 -5.62 1.68
N LEU A 157 9.49 -4.61 1.10
CA LEU A 157 9.61 -3.29 1.71
C LEU A 157 8.25 -2.67 1.99
N ILE A 158 7.30 -2.78 1.06
CA ILE A 158 5.90 -2.32 1.24
C ILE A 158 5.24 -2.95 2.47
N THR A 159 5.62 -4.18 2.81
CA THR A 159 5.07 -4.92 3.97
C THR A 159 5.83 -4.64 5.26
N LEU A 160 7.15 -4.44 5.18
CA LEU A 160 8.04 -4.35 6.34
C LEU A 160 8.23 -2.92 6.85
N VAL A 161 8.05 -1.93 5.97
CA VAL A 161 8.30 -0.52 6.27
C VAL A 161 6.96 0.18 6.46
N ASP A 162 6.77 0.84 7.60
CA ASP A 162 5.56 1.61 7.88
C ASP A 162 5.64 3.08 7.45
N ARG A 163 6.84 3.60 7.14
CA ARG A 163 7.04 5.01 6.78
C ARG A 163 6.44 5.34 5.41
N SER A 164 5.45 6.22 5.41
CA SER A 164 4.68 6.59 4.22
C SER A 164 5.55 7.26 3.15
N GLU A 165 6.54 8.08 3.53
CA GLU A 165 7.46 8.71 2.57
C GLU A 165 8.25 7.67 1.76
N GLN A 166 8.64 6.56 2.42
CA GLN A 166 9.34 5.47 1.74
C GLN A 166 8.38 4.64 0.88
N LYS A 167 7.16 4.41 1.36
CA LYS A 167 6.13 3.69 0.59
C LYS A 167 5.78 4.39 -0.72
N VAL A 168 5.73 5.73 -0.74
CA VAL A 168 5.56 6.50 -1.98
C VAL A 168 6.59 6.06 -3.01
N TRP A 169 7.88 6.13 -2.66
CA TRP A 169 8.97 5.76 -3.56
C TRP A 169 8.90 4.28 -3.98
N TYR A 170 8.58 3.36 -3.05
CA TYR A 170 8.45 1.94 -3.39
C TYR A 170 7.31 1.68 -4.39
N TYR A 171 6.15 2.32 -4.22
CA TYR A 171 5.04 2.16 -5.15
C TYR A 171 5.33 2.81 -6.51
N GLU A 172 5.99 3.97 -6.54
CA GLU A 172 6.46 4.59 -7.79
C GLU A 172 7.41 3.67 -8.57
N GLU A 173 8.40 3.06 -7.90
CA GLU A 173 9.29 2.07 -8.51
C GLU A 173 8.54 0.82 -8.99
N LEU A 174 7.57 0.34 -8.19
CA LEU A 174 6.78 -0.83 -8.52
C LEU A 174 5.94 -0.58 -9.79
N ILE A 175 5.25 0.55 -9.85
CA ILE A 175 4.40 0.94 -10.98
C ILE A 175 5.25 1.21 -12.23
N SER A 176 6.34 1.98 -12.12
CA SER A 176 7.12 2.40 -13.27
C SER A 176 7.86 1.24 -13.97
N ARG A 177 8.29 0.23 -13.21
CA ARG A 177 9.15 -0.85 -13.71
C ARG A 177 8.45 -2.19 -13.85
N PHE A 178 7.37 -2.41 -13.11
CA PHE A 178 6.72 -3.73 -13.00
C PHE A 178 5.20 -3.67 -13.17
N ALA A 179 4.67 -2.65 -13.87
CA ALA A 179 3.23 -2.51 -14.13
C ALA A 179 2.56 -3.75 -14.74
N ASP A 180 3.29 -4.52 -15.54
CA ASP A 180 2.82 -5.75 -16.20
C ASP A 180 2.81 -6.98 -15.27
N ARG A 181 3.40 -6.87 -14.09
CA ARG A 181 3.57 -7.98 -13.12
C ARG A 181 2.84 -7.77 -11.80
N ILE A 182 2.07 -6.69 -11.65
CA ILE A 182 1.38 -6.32 -10.42
C ILE A 182 -0.11 -6.03 -10.67
N ASP A 183 -0.89 -5.96 -9.60
CA ASP A 183 -2.22 -5.33 -9.65
C ASP A 183 -2.03 -3.80 -9.66
N LEU A 184 -2.11 -3.23 -10.86
CA LEU A 184 -1.87 -1.81 -11.08
C LEU A 184 -2.91 -0.92 -10.38
N GLY A 185 -4.17 -1.38 -10.29
CA GLY A 185 -5.21 -0.70 -9.55
C GLY A 185 -4.88 -0.62 -8.06
N ALA A 186 -4.60 -1.77 -7.44
CA ALA A 186 -4.20 -1.80 -6.03
C ALA A 186 -2.94 -0.94 -5.77
N ALA A 187 -1.95 -0.96 -6.67
CA ALA A 187 -0.74 -0.15 -6.54
C ALA A 187 -1.04 1.36 -6.59
N TYR A 188 -1.85 1.85 -7.54
CA TYR A 188 -2.20 3.27 -7.61
C TYR A 188 -3.00 3.74 -6.39
N PHE A 189 -3.94 2.94 -5.90
CA PHE A 189 -4.70 3.31 -4.71
C PHE A 189 -3.78 3.41 -3.48
N MET A 190 -2.90 2.44 -3.27
CA MET A 190 -1.98 2.45 -2.13
C MET A 190 -0.92 3.56 -2.23
N LEU A 191 -0.48 3.92 -3.44
CA LEU A 191 0.35 5.11 -3.67
C LEU A 191 -0.40 6.38 -3.27
N ALA A 192 -1.68 6.50 -3.64
CA ALA A 192 -2.50 7.64 -3.28
C ALA A 192 -2.67 7.78 -1.76
N GLN A 193 -2.93 6.66 -1.06
CA GLN A 193 -2.97 6.63 0.41
C GLN A 193 -1.64 7.07 1.04
N ALA A 194 -0.50 6.59 0.52
CA ALA A 194 0.81 7.00 1.02
C ALA A 194 1.07 8.50 0.83
N TYR A 195 0.63 9.09 -0.30
CA TYR A 195 0.68 10.54 -0.50
C TYR A 195 -0.22 11.31 0.47
N GLU A 196 -1.44 10.83 0.77
CA GLU A 196 -2.32 11.46 1.76
C GLU A 196 -1.68 11.49 3.15
N GLU A 197 -1.08 10.37 3.57
CA GLU A 197 -0.45 10.24 4.89
C GLU A 197 0.70 11.23 5.10
N ILE A 198 1.42 11.60 4.03
CA ILE A 198 2.50 12.61 4.06
C ILE A 198 2.02 14.03 3.75
N GLY A 199 0.71 14.22 3.50
CA GLY A 199 0.10 15.52 3.20
C GLY A 199 0.29 16.02 1.77
N GLU A 200 0.74 15.17 0.84
CA GLU A 200 0.94 15.49 -0.58
C GLU A 200 -0.36 15.32 -1.37
N TRP A 201 -1.40 16.07 -0.98
CA TRP A 201 -2.77 15.90 -1.47
C TRP A 201 -2.93 15.99 -2.98
N ASN A 202 -2.18 16.87 -3.65
CA ASN A 202 -2.23 16.99 -5.11
C ASN A 202 -1.74 15.71 -5.80
N SER A 203 -0.72 15.07 -5.24
CA SER A 203 -0.18 13.81 -5.73
C SER A 203 -1.12 12.65 -5.41
N ALA A 204 -1.73 12.65 -4.22
CA ALA A 204 -2.77 11.69 -3.85
C ALA A 204 -3.95 11.72 -4.85
N ILE A 205 -4.50 12.90 -5.14
CA ILE A 205 -5.62 13.06 -6.07
C ILE A 205 -5.26 12.59 -7.48
N LYS A 206 -4.03 12.87 -7.96
CA LYS A 206 -3.54 12.34 -9.24
C LYS A 206 -3.48 10.81 -9.23
N ALA A 207 -2.95 10.21 -8.17
CA ALA A 207 -2.86 8.75 -8.04
C ALA A 207 -4.26 8.10 -7.96
N TYR A 208 -5.23 8.69 -7.22
CA TYR A 208 -6.62 8.23 -7.27
C TYR A 208 -7.24 8.35 -8.66
N THR A 209 -6.92 9.41 -9.40
CA THR A 209 -7.40 9.58 -10.77
C THR A 209 -6.86 8.46 -11.67
N GLN A 210 -5.60 8.04 -11.48
CA GLN A 210 -5.01 6.88 -12.18
C GLN A 210 -5.59 5.54 -11.71
N TYR A 211 -6.13 5.47 -10.50
CA TYR A 211 -6.83 4.30 -9.99
C TYR A 211 -8.22 4.10 -10.62
N LEU A 212 -8.98 5.17 -10.92
CA LEU A 212 -10.37 5.06 -11.37
C LEU A 212 -10.63 4.13 -12.57
N PRO A 213 -9.74 3.99 -13.58
CA PRO A 213 -9.90 3.00 -14.65
C PRO A 213 -9.87 1.54 -14.19
N PHE A 214 -9.39 1.26 -12.98
CA PHE A 214 -9.23 -0.06 -12.37
C PHE A 214 -10.23 -0.33 -11.25
N MET A 215 -11.37 0.37 -11.22
CA MET A 215 -12.43 0.08 -10.24
C MET A 215 -12.83 -1.40 -10.27
N GLY A 216 -13.12 -1.95 -9.08
CA GLY A 216 -13.30 -3.37 -8.86
C GLY A 216 -12.02 -4.15 -8.53
N SER A 217 -10.84 -3.52 -8.59
CA SER A 217 -9.61 -4.08 -8.03
C SER A 217 -9.76 -4.38 -6.54
N ASN A 218 -9.27 -5.53 -6.10
CA ASN A 218 -9.28 -5.88 -4.68
C ASN A 218 -8.14 -5.16 -3.97
N VAL A 219 -8.45 -4.04 -3.30
CA VAL A 219 -7.48 -3.27 -2.52
C VAL A 219 -7.43 -3.78 -1.07
N PRO A 220 -6.34 -4.43 -0.63
CA PRO A 220 -6.28 -5.01 0.72
C PRO A 220 -6.42 -3.95 1.82
N GLY A 221 -7.36 -4.17 2.75
CA GLY A 221 -7.62 -3.24 3.86
C GLY A 221 -8.55 -2.08 3.51
N PHE A 222 -8.94 -1.92 2.24
CA PHE A 222 -9.78 -0.82 1.76
C PHE A 222 -10.98 -1.36 0.97
N PRO A 223 -12.01 -1.91 1.65
CA PRO A 223 -13.17 -2.49 0.97
C PRO A 223 -13.99 -1.47 0.15
N ASN A 224 -13.87 -0.18 0.49
CA ASN A 224 -14.59 0.92 -0.17
C ASN A 224 -13.66 1.78 -1.05
N ALA A 225 -12.57 1.20 -1.58
CA ALA A 225 -11.57 1.93 -2.36
C ALA A 225 -12.16 2.69 -3.56
N ASP A 226 -13.06 2.05 -4.32
CA ASP A 226 -13.72 2.64 -5.48
C ASP A 226 -14.51 3.89 -5.11
N THR A 227 -15.40 3.75 -4.14
CA THR A 227 -16.21 4.87 -3.65
C THR A 227 -15.31 5.98 -3.12
N TYR A 228 -14.36 5.65 -2.24
CA TYR A 228 -13.45 6.65 -1.66
C TYR A 228 -12.70 7.46 -2.72
N ALA A 229 -12.03 6.78 -3.65
CA ALA A 229 -11.26 7.43 -4.72
C ALA A 229 -12.16 8.30 -5.62
N LYS A 230 -13.31 7.77 -6.03
CA LYS A 230 -14.26 8.50 -6.88
C LYS A 230 -14.77 9.76 -6.19
N GLN A 231 -15.21 9.64 -4.94
CA GLN A 231 -15.75 10.75 -4.17
C GLN A 231 -14.73 11.87 -3.99
N LEU A 232 -13.46 11.53 -3.71
CA LEU A 232 -12.39 12.51 -3.55
C LEU A 232 -12.05 13.21 -4.88
N VAL A 233 -11.94 12.45 -5.98
CA VAL A 233 -11.64 13.02 -7.31
C VAL A 233 -12.79 13.89 -7.83
N ASP A 234 -14.04 13.44 -7.69
CA ASP A 234 -15.23 14.22 -8.06
C ASP A 234 -15.31 15.51 -7.25
N PHE A 235 -15.05 15.42 -5.94
CA PHE A 235 -15.03 16.60 -5.07
C PHE A 235 -13.94 17.56 -5.53
N ASN A 236 -12.71 17.08 -5.78
CA ASN A 236 -11.61 17.89 -6.30
C ASN A 236 -11.95 18.59 -7.63
N ASN A 237 -12.65 17.92 -8.54
CA ASN A 237 -12.97 18.46 -9.86
C ASN A 237 -14.22 19.37 -9.89
N SER A 238 -14.99 19.41 -8.80
CA SER A 238 -16.20 20.22 -8.71
C SER A 238 -15.94 21.73 -8.51
N SER A 239 -16.96 22.57 -8.68
CA SER A 239 -16.86 24.02 -8.47
C SER A 239 -16.90 24.47 -6.99
N LYS A 240 -17.33 23.60 -6.07
CA LYS A 240 -17.56 23.87 -4.64
C LYS A 240 -18.38 25.13 -4.31
N ASN A 241 -19.16 25.63 -5.27
CA ASN A 241 -19.93 26.87 -5.14
C ASN A 241 -21.13 26.78 -4.17
N TRP A 242 -21.39 25.61 -3.61
CA TRP A 242 -22.40 25.36 -2.57
C TRP A 242 -21.85 25.49 -1.14
N SER A 243 -20.55 25.73 -0.99
CA SER A 243 -19.90 25.84 0.32
C SER A 243 -20.08 27.23 0.94
N PHE A 244 -20.14 27.30 2.28
CA PHE A 244 -20.38 28.52 3.04
C PHE A 244 -19.32 28.71 4.13
N ASP A 245 -18.90 29.95 4.38
CA ASP A 245 -17.89 30.25 5.42
C ASP A 245 -18.37 29.97 6.84
N SER A 246 -19.69 30.02 7.08
CA SER A 246 -20.26 29.78 8.41
C SER A 246 -21.57 29.00 8.35
N LEU A 247 -21.76 28.17 9.38
CA LEU A 247 -22.99 27.41 9.59
C LEU A 247 -24.24 28.32 9.63
N ASN A 248 -24.14 29.47 10.29
CA ASN A 248 -25.25 30.41 10.40
C ASN A 248 -25.69 30.94 9.03
N SER A 249 -24.75 31.29 8.15
CA SER A 249 -25.07 31.75 6.79
C SER A 249 -25.76 30.66 5.98
N LEU A 250 -25.27 29.42 6.07
CA LEU A 250 -25.87 28.26 5.41
C LEU A 250 -27.30 28.02 5.91
N ILE A 251 -27.51 27.93 7.23
CA ILE A 251 -28.84 27.68 7.81
C ILE A 251 -29.82 28.79 7.42
N ASN A 252 -29.43 30.05 7.51
CA ASN A 252 -30.31 31.17 7.16
C ASN A 252 -30.71 31.13 5.67
N THR A 253 -29.77 30.76 4.81
CA THR A 253 -30.01 30.61 3.37
C THR A 253 -30.98 29.46 3.08
N ILE A 254 -30.81 28.32 3.74
CA ILE A 254 -31.70 27.16 3.64
C ILE A 254 -33.10 27.50 4.17
N LYS A 255 -33.21 28.12 5.36
CA LYS A 255 -34.50 28.55 5.94
C LYS A 255 -35.24 29.51 5.01
N THR A 256 -34.54 30.49 4.44
CA THR A 256 -35.12 31.41 3.46
C THR A 256 -35.65 30.70 2.21
N ALA A 257 -34.93 29.66 1.73
CA ALA A 257 -35.39 28.87 0.59
C ALA A 257 -36.60 27.99 0.91
N LEU A 258 -36.65 27.42 2.13
CA LEU A 258 -37.81 26.68 2.64
C LEU A 258 -39.04 27.58 2.79
N ASP A 259 -38.89 28.77 3.37
CA ASP A 259 -39.97 29.75 3.53
C ASP A 259 -40.52 30.24 2.19
N ALA A 260 -39.64 30.39 1.19
CA ALA A 260 -40.02 30.73 -0.18
C ALA A 260 -40.62 29.55 -0.96
N GLY A 261 -40.60 28.32 -0.43
CA GLY A 261 -41.06 27.12 -1.12
C GLY A 261 -40.31 26.83 -2.41
N SER A 262 -39.01 27.15 -2.48
CA SER A 262 -38.22 27.11 -3.73
C SER A 262 -37.29 25.89 -3.78
N PRO A 263 -37.68 24.78 -4.44
CA PRO A 263 -36.82 23.62 -4.60
C PRO A 263 -35.55 23.96 -5.41
N ASN A 264 -35.66 24.83 -6.41
CA ASN A 264 -34.50 25.25 -7.21
C ASN A 264 -33.40 25.92 -6.39
N ARG A 265 -33.78 26.74 -5.39
CA ARG A 265 -32.80 27.38 -4.50
C ARG A 265 -32.14 26.34 -3.59
N LEU A 266 -32.94 25.44 -3.00
CA LEU A 266 -32.38 24.36 -2.19
C LEU A 266 -31.42 23.49 -3.01
N GLU A 267 -31.80 23.12 -4.23
CA GLU A 267 -30.92 22.38 -5.13
C GLU A 267 -29.60 23.12 -5.33
N GLN A 268 -29.58 24.45 -5.50
CA GLN A 268 -28.33 25.22 -5.63
C GLN A 268 -27.42 25.12 -4.39
N TYR A 269 -27.99 25.07 -3.19
CA TYR A 269 -27.25 25.02 -1.92
C TYR A 269 -26.86 23.61 -1.48
N ARG A 270 -27.43 22.59 -2.13
CA ARG A 270 -27.13 21.19 -1.92
C ARG A 270 -25.71 20.87 -2.36
N ALA A 271 -25.00 20.04 -1.60
CA ALA A 271 -23.73 19.48 -2.06
C ALA A 271 -23.92 18.78 -3.42
N LYS A 272 -22.97 19.02 -4.34
CA LYS A 272 -23.01 18.46 -5.69
C LYS A 272 -22.30 17.12 -5.80
N VAL A 273 -21.51 16.81 -4.79
CA VAL A 273 -20.75 15.57 -4.67
C VAL A 273 -21.07 14.99 -3.31
N ASN A 274 -21.31 13.68 -3.23
CA ASN A 274 -21.56 12.94 -1.98
C ASN A 274 -22.79 13.39 -1.19
N PHE A 275 -23.76 14.04 -1.85
CA PHE A 275 -25.03 14.35 -1.20
C PHE A 275 -25.85 13.08 -1.03
N PHE A 276 -26.33 12.84 0.18
CA PHE A 276 -27.13 11.65 0.49
C PHE A 276 -28.53 11.99 1.00
N ALA A 277 -29.46 11.05 0.82
CA ALA A 277 -30.76 11.10 1.47
C ALA A 277 -31.17 9.67 1.89
N ARG A 278 -31.18 9.38 3.19
CA ARG A 278 -31.31 8.01 3.74
C ARG A 278 -31.96 7.99 5.13
N THR A 279 -32.36 6.83 5.62
CA THR A 279 -32.78 6.68 7.04
C THR A 279 -31.57 6.63 7.96
N TRP A 280 -31.79 6.74 9.27
CA TRP A 280 -30.70 6.72 10.26
C TRP A 280 -29.98 5.37 10.36
N GLU A 281 -30.68 4.28 10.06
CA GLU A 281 -30.15 2.90 10.15
C GLU A 281 -29.49 2.41 8.85
N GLN A 282 -29.65 3.14 7.74
CA GLN A 282 -29.07 2.77 6.45
C GLN A 282 -27.57 3.02 6.43
N GLU A 283 -26.81 2.00 6.00
CA GLU A 283 -25.35 2.08 5.86
C GLU A 283 -24.94 3.10 4.79
N ALA A 284 -23.75 3.68 4.92
CA ALA A 284 -23.25 4.68 3.98
C ALA A 284 -22.90 4.12 2.59
N THR A 285 -22.79 2.79 2.50
CA THR A 285 -22.50 2.03 1.29
C THR A 285 -23.77 1.59 0.56
N ASP A 286 -24.94 1.80 1.15
CA ASP A 286 -26.22 1.47 0.53
C ASP A 286 -26.72 2.67 -0.30
N ASP A 287 -26.35 2.69 -1.58
CA ASP A 287 -26.78 3.71 -2.56
C ASP A 287 -28.20 3.47 -3.10
N SER A 288 -28.93 2.49 -2.55
CA SER A 288 -30.29 2.14 -2.94
C SER A 288 -31.25 3.31 -2.69
N GLY A 289 -31.55 4.09 -3.75
CA GLY A 289 -32.55 5.16 -3.72
C GLY A 289 -32.01 6.59 -3.93
N MET A 290 -30.71 6.79 -4.12
CA MET A 290 -30.15 8.13 -4.39
C MET A 290 -30.33 8.62 -5.83
N SER A 291 -30.40 7.71 -6.81
CA SER A 291 -30.44 8.06 -8.24
C SER A 291 -31.65 8.90 -8.65
N ASP A 292 -32.73 8.89 -7.85
CA ASP A 292 -34.01 9.55 -8.16
C ASP A 292 -34.38 10.65 -7.14
N PHE A 293 -33.45 11.11 -6.29
CA PHE A 293 -33.76 12.15 -5.30
C PHE A 293 -33.92 13.54 -5.94
N ASN A 294 -35.16 14.03 -6.00
CA ASN A 294 -35.52 15.38 -6.46
C ASN A 294 -36.36 16.12 -5.41
N LEU A 295 -35.86 17.23 -4.88
CA LEU A 295 -36.56 18.02 -3.87
C LEU A 295 -37.93 18.53 -4.33
N SER A 296 -38.11 18.77 -5.63
CA SER A 296 -39.36 19.31 -6.18
C SER A 296 -40.55 18.39 -5.92
N ASP A 297 -40.32 17.08 -5.90
CA ASP A 297 -41.37 16.07 -5.70
C ASP A 297 -41.88 16.05 -4.25
N PHE A 298 -41.04 16.50 -3.30
CA PHE A 298 -41.31 16.46 -1.86
C PHE A 298 -41.80 17.80 -1.28
N MET A 299 -41.68 18.88 -2.05
CA MET A 299 -42.17 20.21 -1.66
C MET A 299 -43.56 20.50 -2.24
N ARG A 300 -44.07 19.66 -3.13
CA ARG A 300 -45.31 19.94 -3.86
C ARG A 300 -46.51 19.98 -2.92
N MET A 301 -47.22 21.10 -2.91
CA MET A 301 -48.44 21.35 -2.10
C MET A 301 -48.25 21.26 -0.58
N SER A 302 -47.01 21.25 -0.09
CA SER A 302 -46.74 21.11 1.34
C SER A 302 -45.91 22.28 1.86
N ARG A 303 -46.32 22.84 2.99
CA ARG A 303 -45.57 23.90 3.67
C ARG A 303 -44.61 23.26 4.65
N ILE A 304 -43.33 23.24 4.29
CA ILE A 304 -42.28 22.72 5.14
C ILE A 304 -42.04 23.69 6.29
N ARG A 305 -41.88 23.12 7.48
CA ARG A 305 -41.57 23.82 8.72
C ARG A 305 -40.24 23.30 9.26
N TYR A 306 -39.62 24.09 10.12
CA TYR A 306 -38.32 23.77 10.70
C TYR A 306 -38.24 24.25 12.16
N ASN A 307 -37.36 23.62 12.94
CA ASN A 307 -37.11 24.04 14.31
C ASN A 307 -36.38 25.40 14.34
N ALA A 308 -36.66 26.21 15.37
CA ALA A 308 -35.97 27.49 15.56
C ALA A 308 -34.47 27.26 15.76
N ASP A 309 -34.15 26.37 16.69
CA ASP A 309 -32.78 25.98 17.04
C ASP A 309 -32.36 24.69 16.33
N LEU A 310 -31.03 24.49 16.26
CA LEU A 310 -30.44 23.24 15.80
C LEU A 310 -30.74 22.11 16.79
N ASP A 311 -30.70 20.88 16.27
CA ASP A 311 -30.80 19.68 17.09
C ASP A 311 -29.67 19.60 18.13
N ALA A 312 -29.99 19.10 19.32
CA ALA A 312 -29.05 19.01 20.44
C ALA A 312 -27.81 18.13 20.14
N GLY A 313 -27.89 17.22 19.17
CA GLY A 313 -26.75 16.41 18.73
C GLY A 313 -25.79 17.14 17.78
N SER A 314 -26.00 18.43 17.49
CA SER A 314 -25.08 19.24 16.68
C SER A 314 -23.80 19.57 17.45
N ASN A 315 -22.67 19.66 16.76
CA ASN A 315 -21.34 19.92 17.32
C ASN A 315 -20.53 20.89 16.43
N ALA A 316 -19.23 21.01 16.69
CA ALA A 316 -18.35 21.95 15.99
C ALA A 316 -18.10 21.63 14.50
N ASN A 317 -18.38 20.40 14.07
CA ASN A 317 -18.10 19.89 12.72
C ASN A 317 -19.36 19.41 11.99
N GLU A 318 -20.44 19.13 12.70
CA GLU A 318 -21.68 18.60 12.15
C GLU A 318 -22.88 19.27 12.81
N ALA A 319 -23.94 19.52 12.05
CA ALA A 319 -25.16 20.12 12.56
C ALA A 319 -26.40 19.53 11.90
N TYR A 320 -27.51 19.52 12.64
CA TYR A 320 -28.76 18.96 12.15
C TYR A 320 -29.90 19.95 12.37
N LEU A 321 -30.65 20.22 11.31
CA LEU A 321 -31.89 21.00 11.38
C LEU A 321 -33.08 20.08 11.19
N ARG A 322 -33.88 19.92 12.25
CA ARG A 322 -35.15 19.19 12.17
C ARG A 322 -36.15 19.99 11.33
N THR A 323 -36.75 19.31 10.36
CA THR A 323 -37.77 19.83 9.44
C THR A 323 -38.94 18.86 9.34
N TRP A 324 -40.13 19.35 9.03
CA TRP A 324 -41.30 18.51 8.85
C TRP A 324 -42.32 19.10 7.88
N GLY A 325 -43.27 18.26 7.46
CA GLY A 325 -44.28 18.62 6.48
C GLY A 325 -43.82 18.39 5.04
N TRP A 326 -42.88 17.47 4.82
CA TRP A 326 -42.50 16.99 3.49
C TRP A 326 -43.56 16.04 2.93
N SER A 327 -43.81 16.07 1.61
CA SER A 327 -44.77 15.18 0.95
C SER A 327 -44.18 13.78 0.70
N GLN A 328 -43.92 13.05 1.79
CA GLN A 328 -43.49 11.66 1.82
C GLN A 328 -44.14 10.90 2.99
N TYR A 329 -44.05 9.56 2.97
CA TYR A 329 -44.51 8.71 4.07
C TYR A 329 -43.81 9.09 5.39
N ILE A 330 -42.49 9.33 5.34
CA ILE A 330 -41.72 9.88 6.45
C ILE A 330 -41.65 11.38 6.26
N SER A 331 -42.52 12.12 6.96
CA SER A 331 -42.65 13.57 6.78
C SER A 331 -41.73 14.42 7.67
N THR A 332 -41.01 13.80 8.62
CA THR A 332 -39.95 14.45 9.43
C THR A 332 -38.58 14.11 8.86
N TRP A 333 -37.81 15.13 8.52
CA TRP A 333 -36.45 15.00 8.00
C TRP A 333 -35.47 15.85 8.80
N TYR A 334 -34.22 15.42 8.88
CA TYR A 334 -33.11 16.20 9.43
C TYR A 334 -32.17 16.59 8.29
N LEU A 335 -32.07 17.89 8.03
CA LEU A 335 -31.06 18.41 7.10
C LEU A 335 -29.70 18.36 7.80
N TYR A 336 -28.76 17.62 7.21
CA TYR A 336 -27.43 17.37 7.76
C TYR A 336 -26.41 18.29 7.11
N PHE A 337 -25.75 19.09 7.95
CA PHE A 337 -24.68 19.98 7.56
C PHE A 337 -23.38 19.50 8.18
N ARG A 338 -22.28 19.67 7.44
CA ARG A 338 -20.95 19.35 7.97
C ARG A 338 -19.90 20.33 7.49
N LYS A 339 -18.78 20.37 8.19
CA LYS A 339 -17.56 20.97 7.67
C LYS A 339 -16.93 20.09 6.60
N ILE A 340 -16.46 20.74 5.54
CA ILE A 340 -15.71 20.12 4.46
C ILE A 340 -14.29 19.86 4.95
N TYR A 341 -13.86 18.61 4.90
CA TYR A 341 -12.47 18.23 5.10
C TYR A 341 -11.77 18.10 3.74
N PHE A 342 -11.06 19.15 3.32
CA PHE A 342 -10.33 19.14 2.05
C PHE A 342 -8.98 19.88 2.16
N PRO A 343 -7.98 19.27 2.83
CA PRO A 343 -6.74 19.97 3.20
C PRO A 343 -5.89 20.48 2.03
N SER A 344 -6.11 19.99 0.81
CA SER A 344 -5.47 20.50 -0.42
C SER A 344 -5.81 21.95 -0.74
N ASP A 345 -6.95 22.45 -0.27
CA ASP A 345 -7.42 23.81 -0.54
C ASP A 345 -7.88 24.49 0.76
N PRO A 346 -7.04 25.36 1.36
CA PRO A 346 -7.37 26.07 2.59
C PRO A 346 -8.60 26.98 2.50
N GLU A 347 -9.00 27.44 1.31
CA GLU A 347 -10.17 28.30 1.15
C GLU A 347 -11.48 27.51 1.28
N ILE A 348 -11.42 26.22 0.93
CA ILE A 348 -12.56 25.29 0.99
C ILE A 348 -12.55 24.47 2.28
N HIS A 349 -11.36 24.14 2.78
CA HIS A 349 -11.18 23.41 4.02
C HIS A 349 -11.87 24.13 5.20
N GLY A 350 -12.72 23.41 5.93
CA GLY A 350 -13.42 23.93 7.11
C GLY A 350 -14.68 24.75 6.81
N ARG A 351 -14.98 25.04 5.54
CA ARG A 351 -16.30 25.59 5.13
C ARG A 351 -17.41 24.60 5.40
N TRP A 352 -18.64 25.09 5.48
CA TRP A 352 -19.84 24.30 5.70
C TRP A 352 -20.56 23.96 4.40
N GLU A 353 -21.12 22.76 4.33
CA GLU A 353 -22.01 22.34 3.26
C GLU A 353 -23.26 21.67 3.79
N TRP A 354 -24.33 21.71 2.99
CA TRP A 354 -25.48 20.84 3.18
C TRP A 354 -25.19 19.49 2.50
N ALA A 355 -24.75 18.53 3.31
CA ALA A 355 -24.22 17.25 2.85
C ALA A 355 -25.26 16.14 2.73
N GLY A 356 -26.43 16.28 3.35
CA GLY A 356 -27.45 15.25 3.19
C GLY A 356 -28.72 15.47 3.97
N ILE A 357 -29.54 14.42 3.95
CA ILE A 357 -30.83 14.34 4.64
C ILE A 357 -30.91 13.00 5.34
N TYR A 358 -31.33 13.03 6.61
CA TYR A 358 -31.79 11.85 7.33
C TYR A 358 -33.31 11.84 7.42
N TYR A 359 -33.93 10.73 7.03
CA TYR A 359 -35.37 10.52 7.16
C TYR A 359 -35.70 9.94 8.54
N GLY A 360 -36.77 10.44 9.14
CA GLY A 360 -37.33 9.91 10.39
C GLY A 360 -36.89 10.70 11.61
N GLU A 361 -37.50 10.38 12.75
CA GLU A 361 -37.08 10.94 14.02
C GLU A 361 -35.70 10.43 14.40
N LYS A 362 -34.88 11.32 14.97
CA LYS A 362 -33.59 10.99 15.55
C LYS A 362 -33.86 10.34 16.92
N PHE A 363 -33.23 9.19 17.17
CA PHE A 363 -33.48 8.34 18.35
C PHE A 363 -33.28 9.05 19.69
#